data_AF-A0A2G9YQ35-F1
#
_entry.id   AF-A0A2G9YQ35-F1
#
_cell.length_a   1.000
_cell.length_b   1.000
_cell.length_c   1.000
_cell.angle_alpha   90.00
_cell.angle_beta   90.00
_cell.angle_gamma   90.00
#
_symmetry.space_group_name_H-M   'P 1'
#
loop_
_entity.id
_entity.type
_entity.pdbx_description
1 polymer ?
#
loop_
_entity_poly.entity_id
_entity_poly.type
_entity_poly.pdbx_seq_one_letter_code
_entity_poly.pdbx_strand_id
1 'polypeptide(L)'
;MSEFLPPNEVERSKSKLINLLHSYMAGDSHEHTVFSNPTTRHEADYTFEQVFRYIQSEINSGENKMEFVVLAEHASDAANPKLVNGQALLEHQEKVHDFMEKQKNEVAEYPEVISGVETSIISAVGDLDVSDNVLSQIDLVIASKHDLKSVFPEQNGQPTAEQLTNIYLKLMQNPNVDVIGHPNRYVSYEDLNKMDWQTLFNTAKETHTALEINFNAPMPEELIKQAVAAGVPLFLGTDAHNLKDFQRLGEDIRQKIEKEDNRLDYPLGVKFSFWKKVARVLRTLEEVNAPAEQIITSSKENLADWLSKDKEERTIPWIKNV
;
A
#
# COMPACT_ATOMS: atom_id res chain seq x y z
N MET A 1 -38.35 10.83 8.69
CA MET A 1 -37.63 11.82 9.52
C MET A 1 -36.23 11.27 9.72
N SER A 2 -35.19 11.84 9.10
CA SER A 2 -33.82 11.37 9.29
C SER A 2 -33.34 11.89 10.64
N GLU A 3 -33.14 10.99 11.61
CA GLU A 3 -32.53 11.33 12.89
C GLU A 3 -31.04 11.60 12.65
N PHE A 4 -30.67 12.87 12.76
CA PHE A 4 -29.29 13.30 12.75
C PHE A 4 -28.62 12.85 14.04
N LEU A 5 -27.43 12.26 13.96
CA LEU A 5 -26.66 11.93 15.17
C LEU A 5 -26.20 13.23 15.85
N PRO A 6 -26.28 13.33 17.19
CA PRO A 6 -25.75 14.47 17.92
C PRO A 6 -24.22 14.59 17.71
N PRO A 7 -23.64 15.82 17.70
CA PRO A 7 -22.22 16.05 17.41
C PRO A 7 -21.24 15.17 18.18
N ASN A 8 -21.54 14.91 19.46
CA ASN A 8 -20.71 14.06 20.32
C ASN A 8 -20.66 12.59 19.86
N GLU A 9 -21.74 12.07 19.25
CA GLU A 9 -21.78 10.71 18.70
C GLU A 9 -21.03 10.60 17.37
N VAL A 10 -21.02 11.67 16.58
CA VAL A 10 -20.22 11.78 15.36
C VAL A 10 -18.73 11.76 15.70
N GLU A 11 -18.30 12.55 16.70
CA GLU A 11 -16.91 12.58 17.17
C GLU A 11 -16.44 11.23 17.76
N ARG A 12 -17.32 10.56 18.52
CA ARG A 12 -17.07 9.21 19.05
C ARG A 12 -16.93 8.17 17.93
N SER A 13 -17.76 8.25 16.89
CA SER A 13 -17.70 7.35 15.74
C SER A 13 -16.43 7.53 14.91
N LYS A 14 -15.94 8.77 14.78
CA LYS A 14 -14.66 9.09 14.11
C LYS A 14 -13.46 8.53 14.88
N SER A 15 -13.40 8.79 16.17
CA SER A 15 -12.33 8.27 17.04
C SER A 15 -12.31 6.74 17.03
N LYS A 16 -13.47 6.09 16.95
CA LYS A 16 -13.55 4.64 16.78
C LYS A 16 -12.93 4.19 15.45
N LEU A 17 -13.25 4.86 14.34
CA LEU A 17 -12.73 4.50 13.01
C LEU A 17 -11.21 4.69 12.90
N ILE A 18 -10.69 5.79 13.42
CA ILE A 18 -9.24 6.06 13.44
C ILE A 18 -8.51 5.04 14.30
N ASN A 19 -9.02 4.71 15.50
CA ASN A 19 -8.42 3.67 16.32
C ASN A 19 -8.48 2.29 15.64
N LEU A 20 -9.55 1.99 14.91
CA LEU A 20 -9.67 0.75 14.13
C LEU A 20 -8.68 0.73 12.96
N LEU A 21 -8.47 1.87 12.27
CA LEU A 21 -7.45 2.01 11.24
C LEU A 21 -6.07 1.69 11.83
N HIS A 22 -5.70 2.35 12.93
CA HIS A 22 -4.40 2.12 13.57
C HIS A 22 -4.21 0.71 14.15
N SER A 23 -5.29 -0.03 14.41
CA SER A 23 -5.17 -1.45 14.80
C SER A 23 -4.78 -2.37 13.64
N TYR A 24 -4.93 -1.91 12.39
CA TYR A 24 -4.61 -2.66 11.18
C TYR A 24 -3.50 -1.99 10.34
N MET A 25 -3.16 -0.75 10.65
CA MET A 25 -2.25 0.07 9.86
C MET A 25 -1.47 1.01 10.78
N ALA A 26 -0.30 0.56 11.20
CA ALA A 26 0.66 1.33 11.99
C ALA A 26 1.56 2.22 11.12
N GLY A 27 1.33 2.27 9.81
CA GLY A 27 2.10 3.08 8.88
C GLY A 27 1.46 3.01 7.52
N ASP A 28 1.68 4.02 6.69
CA ASP A 28 1.31 3.90 5.29
C ASP A 28 2.37 3.11 4.53
N SER A 29 1.90 2.16 3.75
CA SER A 29 2.73 1.10 3.20
C SER A 29 2.82 1.15 1.67
N HIS A 30 2.17 2.13 1.04
CA HIS A 30 2.24 2.33 -0.40
C HIS A 30 2.09 3.82 -0.72
N GLU A 31 3.21 4.50 -0.90
CA GLU A 31 3.28 5.92 -1.24
C GLU A 31 4.28 6.23 -2.34
N HIS A 32 4.05 7.32 -3.07
CA HIS A 32 4.90 7.78 -4.17
C HIS A 32 5.34 9.22 -3.92
N THR A 33 6.65 9.46 -4.07
CA THR A 33 7.21 10.81 -3.95
C THR A 33 7.53 11.38 -5.32
N VAL A 34 8.02 12.63 -5.35
CA VAL A 34 8.52 13.26 -6.57
C VAL A 34 9.60 12.45 -7.30
N PHE A 35 10.20 11.43 -6.66
CA PHE A 35 11.12 10.50 -7.31
C PHE A 35 10.42 9.66 -8.40
N SER A 36 9.16 9.26 -8.18
CA SER A 36 8.34 8.57 -9.18
C SER A 36 8.00 9.43 -10.40
N ASN A 37 8.21 10.76 -10.37
CA ASN A 37 7.84 11.63 -11.47
C ASN A 37 8.63 11.29 -12.75
N PRO A 38 7.97 10.85 -13.84
CA PRO A 38 8.64 10.77 -15.12
C PRO A 38 8.95 12.19 -15.64
N THR A 39 9.83 12.29 -16.63
CA THR A 39 10.21 13.58 -17.24
C THR A 39 9.04 14.32 -17.92
N THR A 40 7.92 13.62 -18.15
CA THR A 40 6.78 14.07 -18.95
C THR A 40 5.57 14.52 -18.12
N ARG A 41 5.49 14.17 -16.84
CA ARG A 41 4.35 14.52 -15.95
C ARG A 41 4.76 14.52 -14.49
N HIS A 42 3.99 15.26 -13.67
CA HIS A 42 4.07 15.18 -12.21
C HIS A 42 3.04 14.16 -11.72
N GLU A 43 3.53 13.00 -11.34
CA GLU A 43 2.81 11.92 -10.68
C GLU A 43 2.58 12.22 -9.19
N ALA A 44 3.61 12.72 -8.52
CA ALA A 44 3.59 13.07 -7.11
C ALA A 44 4.18 14.45 -6.79
N ASP A 45 3.75 15.03 -5.65
CA ASP A 45 3.99 16.44 -5.30
C ASP A 45 4.77 16.70 -3.99
N TYR A 46 5.30 15.65 -3.36
CA TYR A 46 6.09 15.75 -2.13
C TYR A 46 7.37 14.90 -2.15
N THR A 47 8.35 15.27 -1.33
CA THR A 47 9.57 14.49 -1.10
C THR A 47 9.43 13.58 0.12
N PHE A 48 10.26 12.53 0.24
CA PHE A 48 10.24 11.67 1.43
C PHE A 48 10.60 12.44 2.71
N GLU A 49 11.43 13.49 2.63
CA GLU A 49 11.72 14.32 3.80
C GLU A 49 10.52 15.16 4.24
N GLN A 50 9.63 15.53 3.31
CA GLN A 50 8.36 16.20 3.66
C GLN A 50 7.42 15.23 4.38
N VAL A 51 7.33 13.98 3.91
CA VAL A 51 6.59 12.90 4.59
C VAL A 51 7.13 12.67 5.99
N PHE A 52 8.44 12.44 6.12
CA PHE A 52 9.08 12.24 7.41
C PHE A 52 8.80 13.41 8.36
N ARG A 53 9.02 14.67 7.92
CA ARG A 53 8.77 15.85 8.77
C ARG A 53 7.31 15.95 9.21
N TYR A 54 6.37 15.59 8.34
CA TYR A 54 4.95 15.56 8.70
C TYR A 54 4.70 14.52 9.79
N ILE A 55 5.07 13.25 9.56
CA ILE A 55 4.89 12.17 10.52
C ILE A 55 5.57 12.50 11.86
N GLN A 56 6.80 13.02 11.81
CA GLN A 56 7.55 13.45 12.99
C GLN A 56 6.85 14.59 13.75
N SER A 57 6.23 15.54 13.04
CA SER A 57 5.49 16.63 13.69
C SER A 57 4.26 16.13 14.45
N GLU A 58 3.58 15.12 13.91
CA GLU A 58 2.44 14.47 14.55
C GLU A 58 2.89 13.58 15.73
N ILE A 59 4.06 12.92 15.65
CA ILE A 59 4.66 12.18 16.79
C ILE A 59 4.96 13.17 17.92
N ASN A 60 5.59 14.31 17.58
CA ASN A 60 5.93 15.34 18.56
C ASN A 60 4.70 15.99 19.21
N SER A 61 3.55 16.05 18.53
CA SER A 61 2.28 16.52 19.11
C SER A 61 1.58 15.46 19.96
N GLY A 62 2.02 14.20 19.90
CA GLY A 62 1.38 13.05 20.54
C GLY A 62 0.08 12.63 19.85
N GLU A 63 -0.12 13.06 18.60
CA GLU A 63 -1.32 12.79 17.81
C GLU A 63 -1.12 11.62 16.83
N ASN A 64 0.12 11.34 16.44
CA ASN A 64 0.41 10.23 15.53
C ASN A 64 0.50 8.87 16.21
N LYS A 65 0.12 7.85 15.44
CA LYS A 65 0.42 6.44 15.73
C LYS A 65 1.13 5.74 14.57
N MET A 66 1.65 6.50 13.59
CA MET A 66 2.43 5.94 12.50
C MET A 66 3.87 5.67 12.97
N GLU A 67 4.24 4.41 12.95
CA GLU A 67 5.55 3.88 13.30
C GLU A 67 6.48 3.78 12.08
N PHE A 68 5.92 3.74 10.87
CA PHE A 68 6.69 3.66 9.63
C PHE A 68 5.95 4.28 8.43
N VAL A 69 6.68 4.48 7.34
CA VAL A 69 6.16 4.72 5.99
C VAL A 69 6.96 3.93 4.95
N VAL A 70 6.29 3.41 3.91
CA VAL A 70 6.94 2.74 2.77
C VAL A 70 6.83 3.61 1.52
N LEU A 71 7.98 3.99 0.98
CA LEU A 71 8.10 4.71 -0.29
C LEU A 71 8.11 3.68 -1.43
N ALA A 72 6.96 3.40 -2.03
CA ALA A 72 6.80 2.42 -3.10
C ALA A 72 6.99 3.07 -4.48
N GLU A 73 8.19 3.60 -4.74
CA GLU A 73 8.45 4.40 -5.93
C GLU A 73 8.25 3.61 -7.23
N HIS A 74 7.73 4.24 -8.28
CA HIS A 74 7.73 3.63 -9.60
C HIS A 74 9.14 3.62 -10.20
N ALA A 75 9.55 2.47 -10.73
CA ALA A 75 10.83 2.34 -11.41
C ALA A 75 10.88 3.02 -12.79
N SER A 76 9.74 3.03 -13.48
CA SER A 76 9.52 3.63 -14.79
C SER A 76 8.17 4.34 -14.83
N ASP A 77 7.85 5.08 -15.89
CA ASP A 77 6.54 5.76 -15.98
C ASP A 77 5.40 4.74 -15.93
N ALA A 78 4.60 4.73 -14.86
CA ALA A 78 3.49 3.78 -14.70
C ALA A 78 2.44 3.86 -15.83
N ALA A 79 2.34 5.00 -16.53
CA ALA A 79 1.45 5.15 -17.68
C ALA A 79 1.99 4.48 -18.96
N ASN A 80 3.29 4.14 -19.00
CA ASN A 80 3.96 3.48 -20.10
C ASN A 80 5.23 2.77 -19.60
N PRO A 81 5.07 1.71 -18.79
CA PRO A 81 6.20 1.11 -18.08
C PRO A 81 7.13 0.40 -19.05
N LYS A 82 8.43 0.50 -18.77
CA LYS A 82 9.50 -0.04 -19.62
C LYS A 82 10.65 -0.50 -18.77
N LEU A 83 11.35 -1.53 -19.23
CA LEU A 83 12.56 -2.00 -18.58
C LEU A 83 13.56 -0.86 -18.36
N VAL A 84 13.96 -0.66 -17.11
CA VAL A 84 14.99 0.29 -16.68
C VAL A 84 16.16 -0.43 -16.03
N ASN A 85 17.31 0.24 -15.93
CA ASN A 85 18.49 -0.34 -15.28
C ASN A 85 18.38 -0.39 -13.74
N GLY A 86 17.44 0.35 -13.14
CA GLY A 86 17.20 0.40 -11.70
C GLY A 86 18.27 1.10 -10.84
N GLN A 87 19.32 1.69 -11.43
CA GLN A 87 20.39 2.34 -10.66
C GLN A 87 19.89 3.51 -9.82
N ALA A 88 18.95 4.30 -10.36
CA ALA A 88 18.36 5.42 -9.64
C ALA A 88 17.57 4.98 -8.39
N LEU A 89 16.99 3.77 -8.39
CA LEU A 89 16.30 3.22 -7.21
C LEU A 89 17.29 2.92 -6.10
N LEU A 90 18.44 2.32 -6.44
CA LEU A 90 19.49 2.03 -5.46
C LEU A 90 20.09 3.32 -4.87
N GLU A 91 20.32 4.33 -5.70
CA GLU A 91 20.78 5.65 -5.24
C GLU A 91 19.73 6.37 -4.37
N HIS A 92 18.43 6.17 -4.65
CA HIS A 92 17.35 6.70 -3.82
C HIS A 92 17.30 5.98 -2.46
N GLN A 93 17.40 4.66 -2.46
CA GLN A 93 17.45 3.85 -1.25
C GLN A 93 18.63 4.25 -0.35
N GLU A 94 19.83 4.43 -0.91
CA GLU A 94 21.00 4.89 -0.16
C GLU A 94 20.75 6.24 0.51
N LYS A 95 20.11 7.20 -0.19
CA LYS A 95 19.72 8.50 0.39
C LYS A 95 18.73 8.37 1.53
N VAL A 96 17.76 7.47 1.41
CA VAL A 96 16.78 7.19 2.47
C VAL A 96 17.48 6.57 3.69
N HIS A 97 18.36 5.60 3.49
CA HIS A 97 19.13 4.96 4.55
C HIS A 97 20.04 5.96 5.28
N ASP A 98 20.80 6.78 4.54
CA ASP A 98 21.65 7.82 5.10
C ASP A 98 20.85 8.86 5.90
N PHE A 99 19.68 9.25 5.37
CA PHE A 99 18.76 10.15 6.05
C PHE A 99 18.29 9.56 7.38
N MET A 100 17.85 8.30 7.37
CA MET A 100 17.34 7.62 8.58
C MET A 100 18.43 7.42 9.63
N GLU A 101 19.65 7.05 9.24
CA GLU A 101 20.77 6.94 10.17
C GLU A 101 21.09 8.28 10.84
N LYS A 102 20.97 9.38 10.10
CA LYS A 102 21.08 10.72 10.70
C LYS A 102 19.95 11.00 11.69
N GLN A 103 18.69 10.72 11.33
CA GLN A 103 17.54 11.00 12.21
C GLN A 103 17.60 10.21 13.51
N LYS A 104 18.03 8.95 13.47
CA LYS A 104 18.24 8.10 14.64
C LYS A 104 19.17 8.73 15.70
N ASN A 105 20.12 9.56 15.27
CA ASN A 105 21.06 10.25 16.15
C ASN A 105 20.57 11.63 16.62
N GLU A 106 19.50 12.18 16.01
CA GLU A 106 19.00 13.54 16.25
C GLU A 106 17.70 13.57 17.06
N VAL A 107 16.83 12.56 16.91
CA VAL A 107 15.51 12.49 17.54
C VAL A 107 15.32 11.17 18.30
N ALA A 108 14.65 11.24 19.46
CA ALA A 108 14.48 10.08 20.34
C ALA A 108 13.40 9.10 19.84
N GLU A 109 12.35 9.63 19.22
CA GLU A 109 11.25 8.88 18.63
C GLU A 109 11.04 9.37 17.20
N TYR A 110 10.98 8.45 16.25
CA TYR A 110 10.91 8.72 14.82
C TYR A 110 10.19 7.57 14.11
N PRO A 111 9.55 7.85 12.95
CA PRO A 111 9.02 6.80 12.10
C PRO A 111 10.14 6.19 11.27
N GLU A 112 10.07 4.89 10.98
CA GLU A 112 10.94 4.29 9.97
C GLU A 112 10.51 4.74 8.56
N VAL A 113 11.48 5.01 7.69
CA VAL A 113 11.23 5.28 6.26
C VAL A 113 11.83 4.14 5.47
N ILE A 114 10.97 3.35 4.86
CA ILE A 114 11.32 2.11 4.15
C ILE A 114 11.40 2.42 2.66
N SER A 115 12.54 2.13 2.04
CA SER A 115 12.72 2.37 0.60
C SER A 115 12.22 1.17 -0.19
N GLY A 116 11.07 1.30 -0.82
CA GLY A 116 10.49 0.28 -1.68
C GLY A 116 10.49 0.64 -3.16
N VAL A 117 9.93 -0.27 -3.94
CA VAL A 117 9.60 -0.06 -5.36
C VAL A 117 8.24 -0.65 -5.66
N GLU A 118 7.41 0.08 -6.40
CA GLU A 118 6.28 -0.48 -7.11
C GLU A 118 6.68 -0.76 -8.57
N THR A 119 7.19 -1.98 -8.80
CA THR A 119 7.63 -2.43 -10.12
C THR A 119 6.45 -2.85 -10.98
N SER A 120 6.50 -2.44 -12.25
CA SER A 120 5.42 -2.64 -13.21
C SER A 120 5.57 -3.95 -13.96
N ILE A 121 4.46 -4.66 -14.16
CA ILE A 121 4.39 -5.80 -15.08
C ILE A 121 4.42 -5.28 -16.52
N ILE A 122 5.39 -5.73 -17.32
CA ILE A 122 5.62 -5.27 -18.70
C ILE A 122 5.38 -6.34 -19.77
N SER A 123 5.05 -7.58 -19.39
CA SER A 123 4.77 -8.65 -20.34
C SER A 123 3.66 -9.60 -19.87
N ALA A 124 2.98 -10.24 -20.84
CA ALA A 124 1.92 -11.21 -20.58
C ALA A 124 2.41 -12.50 -19.87
N VAL A 125 3.72 -12.69 -19.75
CA VAL A 125 4.34 -13.80 -19.00
C VAL A 125 4.82 -13.38 -17.61
N GLY A 126 4.59 -12.12 -17.21
CA GLY A 126 4.92 -11.63 -15.87
C GLY A 126 6.33 -11.06 -15.72
N ASP A 127 6.96 -10.58 -16.80
CA ASP A 127 8.23 -9.84 -16.69
C ASP A 127 7.99 -8.47 -16.03
N LEU A 128 8.99 -8.00 -15.29
CA LEU A 128 8.96 -6.74 -14.53
C LEU A 128 9.83 -5.67 -15.21
N ASP A 129 9.52 -4.40 -14.94
CA ASP A 129 10.27 -3.25 -15.45
C ASP A 129 11.65 -3.04 -14.78
N VAL A 130 11.99 -3.88 -13.79
CA VAL A 130 13.28 -3.90 -13.10
C VAL A 130 13.83 -5.32 -13.04
N SER A 131 15.15 -5.47 -13.22
CA SER A 131 15.82 -6.77 -13.14
C SER A 131 15.89 -7.33 -11.72
N ASP A 132 15.86 -8.65 -11.58
CA ASP A 132 16.01 -9.36 -10.30
C ASP A 132 17.28 -8.96 -9.51
N ASN A 133 18.38 -8.64 -10.21
CA ASN A 133 19.61 -8.19 -9.55
C ASN A 133 19.41 -6.90 -8.76
N VAL A 134 18.61 -5.97 -9.28
CA VAL A 134 18.25 -4.74 -8.56
C VAL A 134 17.20 -5.03 -7.51
N LEU A 135 16.13 -5.76 -7.87
CA LEU A 135 15.03 -6.06 -6.93
C LEU A 135 15.49 -6.84 -5.69
N SER A 136 16.53 -7.67 -5.80
CA SER A 136 17.12 -8.37 -4.66
C SER A 136 17.70 -7.43 -3.58
N GLN A 137 18.05 -6.20 -3.96
CA GLN A 137 18.66 -5.20 -3.08
C GLN A 137 17.66 -4.19 -2.50
N ILE A 138 16.44 -4.11 -3.03
CA ILE A 138 15.42 -3.17 -2.57
C ILE A 138 14.77 -3.67 -1.29
N ASP A 139 14.53 -2.79 -0.30
CA ASP A 139 14.01 -3.19 1.01
C ASP A 139 12.64 -3.91 0.88
N LEU A 140 11.73 -3.37 0.06
CA LEU A 140 10.38 -3.89 -0.18
C LEU A 140 9.97 -3.76 -1.65
N VAL A 141 9.50 -4.85 -2.27
CA VAL A 141 9.10 -4.89 -3.67
C VAL A 141 7.61 -5.19 -3.82
N ILE A 142 6.86 -4.23 -4.35
CA ILE A 142 5.47 -4.38 -4.77
C ILE A 142 5.44 -4.60 -6.28
N ALA A 143 4.85 -5.70 -6.76
CA ALA A 143 4.65 -5.96 -8.18
C ALA A 143 3.20 -5.66 -8.59
N SER A 144 3.03 -4.75 -9.54
CA SER A 144 1.72 -4.18 -9.90
C SER A 144 1.47 -4.13 -11.39
N LYS A 145 0.19 -4.06 -11.76
CA LYS A 145 -0.24 -3.79 -13.15
C LYS A 145 -0.62 -2.31 -13.30
N HIS A 146 -0.06 -1.66 -14.32
CA HIS A 146 -0.37 -0.25 -14.60
C HIS A 146 -0.88 -0.02 -16.02
N ASP A 147 -0.30 -0.70 -17.01
CA ASP A 147 -0.73 -0.58 -18.41
C ASP A 147 -0.99 -1.93 -19.09
N LEU A 148 -2.22 -2.44 -18.95
CA LEU A 148 -2.63 -3.68 -19.59
C LEU A 148 -2.59 -3.60 -21.13
N LYS A 149 -2.70 -2.43 -21.74
CA LYS A 149 -2.67 -2.31 -23.21
C LYS A 149 -1.30 -2.65 -23.77
N SER A 150 -0.24 -2.19 -23.12
CA SER A 150 1.13 -2.55 -23.50
C SER A 150 1.45 -4.03 -23.18
N VAL A 151 0.90 -4.56 -22.10
CA VAL A 151 1.08 -5.98 -21.71
C VAL A 151 0.32 -6.93 -22.64
N PHE A 152 -0.90 -6.56 -23.06
CA PHE A 152 -1.80 -7.36 -23.88
C PHE A 152 -2.28 -6.60 -25.14
N PRO A 153 -1.38 -6.24 -26.07
CA PRO A 153 -1.72 -5.40 -27.22
C PRO A 153 -2.71 -6.09 -28.17
N GLU A 154 -2.54 -7.39 -28.40
CA GLU A 154 -3.44 -8.21 -29.24
C GLU A 154 -4.86 -8.32 -28.68
N GLN A 155 -5.05 -8.04 -27.38
CA GLN A 155 -6.34 -8.07 -26.69
C GLN A 155 -6.81 -6.66 -26.31
N ASN A 156 -6.15 -5.59 -26.81
CA ASN A 156 -6.44 -4.19 -26.48
C ASN A 156 -6.51 -3.94 -24.95
N GLY A 157 -5.64 -4.61 -24.19
CA GLY A 157 -5.60 -4.51 -22.73
C GLY A 157 -6.73 -5.20 -21.99
N GLN A 158 -7.36 -6.22 -22.60
CA GLN A 158 -8.41 -7.05 -21.98
C GLN A 158 -7.93 -8.49 -21.81
N PRO A 159 -7.06 -8.77 -20.82
CA PRO A 159 -6.66 -10.13 -20.52
C PRO A 159 -7.80 -10.94 -19.93
N THR A 160 -7.75 -12.25 -20.14
CA THR A 160 -8.64 -13.21 -19.49
C THR A 160 -8.26 -13.40 -18.02
N ALA A 161 -9.23 -13.87 -17.22
CA ALA A 161 -9.00 -14.28 -15.83
C ALA A 161 -7.87 -15.31 -15.67
N GLU A 162 -7.72 -16.24 -16.61
CA GLU A 162 -6.65 -17.25 -16.61
C GLU A 162 -5.27 -16.59 -16.83
N GLN A 163 -5.16 -15.66 -17.77
CA GLN A 163 -3.91 -14.92 -18.01
C GLN A 163 -3.48 -14.12 -16.77
N LEU A 164 -4.43 -13.42 -16.14
CA LEU A 164 -4.16 -12.68 -14.90
C LEU A 164 -3.75 -13.60 -13.75
N THR A 165 -4.46 -14.72 -13.59
CA THR A 165 -4.11 -15.75 -12.59
C THR A 165 -2.67 -16.23 -12.80
N ASN A 166 -2.31 -16.61 -14.03
CA ASN A 166 -0.97 -17.12 -14.34
C ASN A 166 0.14 -16.07 -14.12
N ILE A 167 -0.12 -14.79 -14.43
CA ILE A 167 0.81 -13.70 -14.12
C ILE A 167 1.04 -13.60 -12.62
N TYR A 168 -0.02 -13.55 -11.81
CA TYR A 168 0.15 -13.42 -10.36
C TYR A 168 0.83 -14.64 -9.74
N LEU A 169 0.53 -15.86 -10.21
CA LEU A 169 1.27 -17.06 -9.79
C LEU A 169 2.75 -16.96 -10.14
N LYS A 170 3.10 -16.47 -11.34
CA LYS A 170 4.50 -16.28 -11.73
C LYS A 170 5.22 -15.24 -10.86
N LEU A 171 4.54 -14.15 -10.52
CA LEU A 171 5.10 -13.09 -9.67
C LEU A 171 5.36 -13.57 -8.25
N MET A 172 4.41 -14.32 -7.66
CA MET A 172 4.57 -14.93 -6.34
C MET A 172 5.77 -15.89 -6.27
N GLN A 173 6.11 -16.54 -7.39
CA GLN A 173 7.29 -17.42 -7.48
C GLN A 173 8.61 -16.66 -7.66
N ASN A 174 8.59 -15.34 -7.84
CA ASN A 174 9.80 -14.52 -7.84
C ASN A 174 10.20 -14.20 -6.40
N PRO A 175 11.36 -14.68 -5.90
CA PRO A 175 11.77 -14.47 -4.50
C PRO A 175 12.00 -12.99 -4.14
N ASN A 176 12.13 -12.12 -5.14
CA ASN A 176 12.31 -10.70 -4.93
C ASN A 176 11.01 -9.95 -4.68
N VAL A 177 9.84 -10.51 -5.06
CA VAL A 177 8.52 -9.87 -4.92
C VAL A 177 7.95 -10.13 -3.53
N ASP A 178 7.68 -9.05 -2.79
CA ASP A 178 7.10 -9.10 -1.45
C ASP A 178 5.58 -9.05 -1.47
N VAL A 179 5.03 -8.20 -2.35
CA VAL A 179 3.61 -7.86 -2.37
C VAL A 179 3.09 -7.86 -3.80
N ILE A 180 1.91 -8.43 -4.02
CA ILE A 180 1.13 -8.19 -5.23
C ILE A 180 0.28 -6.93 -5.01
N GLY A 181 0.60 -5.85 -5.73
CA GLY A 181 -0.07 -4.57 -5.59
C GLY A 181 -1.43 -4.55 -6.31
N HIS A 182 -2.42 -3.97 -5.62
CA HIS A 182 -3.82 -3.76 -5.99
C HIS A 182 -4.31 -4.74 -7.08
N PRO A 183 -4.32 -6.06 -6.81
CA PRO A 183 -4.51 -7.09 -7.83
C PRO A 183 -5.85 -6.96 -8.54
N ASN A 184 -6.85 -6.39 -7.88
CA ASN A 184 -8.16 -6.12 -8.44
C ASN A 184 -8.22 -4.96 -9.46
N ARG A 185 -7.22 -4.05 -9.52
CA ARG A 185 -7.30 -2.74 -10.21
C ARG A 185 -7.84 -2.77 -11.64
N TYR A 186 -7.07 -2.73 -12.71
CA TYR A 186 -7.61 -2.68 -14.09
C TYR A 186 -8.27 -3.99 -14.60
N VAL A 187 -9.10 -4.64 -13.79
CA VAL A 187 -9.77 -5.92 -14.09
C VAL A 187 -11.28 -5.70 -14.13
N SER A 188 -11.97 -6.32 -15.10
CA SER A 188 -13.43 -6.28 -15.13
C SER A 188 -13.99 -7.05 -13.91
N TYR A 189 -15.18 -6.68 -13.42
CA TYR A 189 -15.80 -7.42 -12.32
C TYR A 189 -16.06 -8.90 -12.69
N GLU A 190 -16.36 -9.18 -13.95
CA GLU A 190 -16.58 -10.55 -14.43
C GLU A 190 -15.28 -11.38 -14.40
N ASP A 191 -14.18 -10.83 -14.91
CA ASP A 191 -12.88 -11.54 -14.90
C ASP A 191 -12.33 -11.68 -13.50
N LEU A 192 -12.50 -10.66 -12.65
CA LEU A 192 -12.09 -10.71 -11.25
C LEU A 192 -12.74 -11.88 -10.51
N ASN A 193 -14.02 -12.15 -10.75
CA ASN A 193 -14.73 -13.28 -10.14
C ASN A 193 -14.39 -14.64 -10.77
N LYS A 194 -13.78 -14.66 -11.97
CA LYS A 194 -13.37 -15.88 -12.67
C LYS A 194 -11.90 -16.26 -12.39
N MET A 195 -11.11 -15.37 -11.81
CA MET A 195 -9.74 -15.67 -11.41
C MET A 195 -9.73 -16.80 -10.36
N ASP A 196 -8.70 -17.65 -10.40
CA ASP A 196 -8.55 -18.73 -9.43
C ASP A 196 -7.95 -18.20 -8.11
N TRP A 197 -8.77 -17.47 -7.36
CA TRP A 197 -8.37 -16.91 -6.07
C TRP A 197 -7.96 -17.95 -5.06
N GLN A 198 -8.56 -19.14 -5.09
CA GLN A 198 -8.19 -20.21 -4.17
C GLN A 198 -6.74 -20.65 -4.39
N THR A 199 -6.32 -20.82 -5.64
CA THR A 199 -4.93 -21.13 -5.98
C THR A 199 -4.02 -19.94 -5.66
N LEU A 200 -4.41 -18.71 -6.00
CA LEU A 200 -3.62 -17.50 -5.68
C LEU A 200 -3.39 -17.34 -4.17
N PHE A 201 -4.40 -17.59 -3.34
CA PHE A 201 -4.28 -17.51 -1.89
C PHE A 201 -3.37 -18.60 -1.31
N ASN A 202 -3.44 -19.81 -1.85
CA ASN A 202 -2.54 -20.87 -1.42
C ASN A 202 -1.09 -20.57 -1.80
N THR A 203 -0.86 -20.14 -3.05
CA THR A 203 0.48 -19.76 -3.51
C THR A 203 1.04 -18.58 -2.74
N ALA A 204 0.26 -17.53 -2.48
CA ALA A 204 0.69 -16.38 -1.69
C ALA A 204 1.22 -16.77 -0.30
N LYS A 205 0.58 -17.74 0.38
CA LYS A 205 1.08 -18.28 1.65
C LYS A 205 2.34 -19.12 1.48
N GLU A 206 2.36 -19.98 0.47
CA GLU A 206 3.49 -20.88 0.20
C GLU A 206 4.77 -20.12 -0.17
N THR A 207 4.63 -18.99 -0.86
CA THR A 207 5.75 -18.16 -1.32
C THR A 207 6.03 -16.96 -0.42
N HIS A 208 5.31 -16.84 0.71
CA HIS A 208 5.46 -15.72 1.62
C HIS A 208 5.28 -14.35 0.91
N THR A 209 4.30 -14.29 -0.01
CA THR A 209 3.95 -13.08 -0.77
C THR A 209 2.63 -12.51 -0.25
N ALA A 210 2.60 -11.22 0.06
CA ALA A 210 1.40 -10.55 0.54
C ALA A 210 0.47 -10.11 -0.61
N LEU A 211 -0.82 -9.97 -0.31
CA LEU A 211 -1.78 -9.32 -1.19
C LEU A 211 -2.15 -7.93 -0.66
N GLU A 212 -2.08 -6.93 -1.53
CA GLU A 212 -2.45 -5.57 -1.15
C GLU A 212 -3.97 -5.38 -1.06
N ILE A 213 -4.42 -4.80 0.06
CA ILE A 213 -5.71 -4.13 0.17
C ILE A 213 -5.48 -2.62 0.08
N ASN A 214 -5.64 -2.11 -1.13
CA ASN A 214 -5.41 -0.71 -1.42
C ASN A 214 -6.64 0.16 -1.08
N PHE A 215 -6.49 1.19 -0.24
CA PHE A 215 -7.64 2.02 0.15
C PHE A 215 -8.16 2.94 -0.96
N ASN A 216 -7.33 3.31 -1.93
CA ASN A 216 -7.75 4.07 -3.10
C ASN A 216 -8.53 3.20 -4.11
N ALA A 217 -8.18 1.92 -4.23
CA ALA A 217 -8.82 0.95 -5.14
C ALA A 217 -9.14 -0.39 -4.43
N PRO A 218 -9.98 -0.40 -3.38
CA PRO A 218 -10.17 -1.58 -2.54
C PRO A 218 -10.82 -2.74 -3.30
N MET A 219 -10.35 -3.94 -3.00
CA MET A 219 -10.96 -5.19 -3.42
C MET A 219 -12.43 -5.28 -2.97
N PRO A 220 -13.28 -6.09 -3.64
CA PRO A 220 -14.61 -6.41 -3.14
C PRO A 220 -14.55 -7.01 -1.73
N GLU A 221 -15.55 -6.68 -0.89
CA GLU A 221 -15.60 -7.14 0.51
C GLU A 221 -15.53 -8.67 0.60
N GLU A 222 -16.28 -9.38 -0.24
CA GLU A 222 -16.26 -10.85 -0.29
C GLU A 222 -14.87 -11.42 -0.59
N LEU A 223 -14.05 -10.73 -1.38
CA LEU A 223 -12.70 -11.17 -1.68
C LEU A 223 -11.76 -10.93 -0.49
N ILE A 224 -11.94 -9.83 0.24
CA ILE A 224 -11.23 -9.57 1.51
C ILE A 224 -11.59 -10.66 2.52
N LYS A 225 -12.88 -10.98 2.69
CA LYS A 225 -13.34 -12.05 3.60
C LYS A 225 -12.71 -13.40 3.25
N GLN A 226 -12.64 -13.74 1.96
CA GLN A 226 -11.99 -14.97 1.50
C GLN A 226 -10.48 -14.97 1.75
N ALA A 227 -9.78 -13.86 1.50
CA ALA A 227 -8.35 -13.73 1.76
C ALA A 227 -8.03 -13.87 3.25
N VAL A 228 -8.84 -13.25 4.12
CA VAL A 228 -8.76 -13.41 5.58
C VAL A 228 -8.96 -14.88 5.96
N ALA A 229 -10.07 -15.50 5.53
CA ALA A 229 -10.39 -16.89 5.84
C ALA A 229 -9.32 -17.89 5.34
N ALA A 230 -8.66 -17.58 4.23
CA ALA A 230 -7.59 -18.39 3.67
C ALA A 230 -6.25 -18.23 4.42
N GLY A 231 -6.11 -17.25 5.32
CA GLY A 231 -4.88 -16.97 6.06
C GLY A 231 -3.78 -16.32 5.23
N VAL A 232 -4.14 -15.62 4.14
CA VAL A 232 -3.18 -14.96 3.24
C VAL A 232 -2.60 -13.71 3.92
N PRO A 233 -1.29 -13.46 3.84
CA PRO A 233 -0.71 -12.22 4.35
C PRO A 233 -1.29 -11.01 3.61
N LEU A 234 -1.73 -10.00 4.35
CA LEU A 234 -2.39 -8.80 3.83
C LEU A 234 -1.51 -7.57 4.05
N PHE A 235 -1.47 -6.70 3.05
CA PHE A 235 -0.69 -5.47 3.06
C PHE A 235 -1.60 -4.27 2.79
N LEU A 236 -1.76 -3.35 3.74
CA LEU A 236 -2.74 -2.25 3.64
C LEU A 236 -2.02 -0.95 3.28
N GLY A 237 -2.27 -0.43 2.09
CA GLY A 237 -1.64 0.79 1.57
C GLY A 237 -2.66 1.80 1.04
N THR A 238 -2.28 3.07 0.97
CA THR A 238 -3.15 4.08 0.37
C THR A 238 -2.91 4.30 -1.11
N ASP A 239 -1.71 4.04 -1.63
CA ASP A 239 -1.26 4.48 -2.96
C ASP A 239 -1.36 6.01 -3.08
N ALA A 240 -0.78 6.71 -2.09
CA ALA A 240 -0.81 8.16 -2.01
C ALA A 240 0.24 8.80 -2.93
N HIS A 241 -0.21 9.81 -3.68
CA HIS A 241 0.61 10.52 -4.67
C HIS A 241 0.77 12.01 -4.36
N ASN A 242 -0.06 12.57 -3.48
CA ASN A 242 0.11 13.96 -3.08
C ASN A 242 -0.02 14.12 -1.58
N LEU A 243 0.53 15.21 -1.05
CA LEU A 243 0.58 15.40 0.40
C LEU A 243 -0.84 15.44 0.98
N LYS A 244 -1.83 15.90 0.21
CA LYS A 244 -3.24 15.89 0.64
C LYS A 244 -3.83 14.49 0.71
N ASP A 245 -3.33 13.54 -0.08
CA ASP A 245 -3.74 12.14 -0.09
C ASP A 245 -3.09 11.39 1.06
N PHE A 246 -1.80 11.62 1.29
CA PHE A 246 -1.07 11.11 2.44
C PHE A 246 -1.64 11.64 3.76
N GLN A 247 -1.85 12.95 3.84
CA GLN A 247 -2.55 13.61 4.94
C GLN A 247 -3.99 13.11 5.11
N ARG A 248 -4.58 12.30 4.23
CA ARG A 248 -5.91 11.72 4.54
C ARG A 248 -5.85 10.81 5.76
N LEU A 249 -4.70 10.20 6.05
CA LEU A 249 -4.55 9.32 7.21
C LEU A 249 -4.22 10.08 8.51
N GLY A 250 -3.54 11.23 8.41
CA GLY A 250 -3.10 12.05 9.55
C GLY A 250 -3.79 13.41 9.71
N GLU A 251 -4.54 13.92 8.72
CA GLU A 251 -5.42 15.09 8.91
C GLU A 251 -6.39 14.66 10.00
N ASP A 252 -6.16 15.23 11.17
CA ASP A 252 -7.09 15.21 12.26
C ASP A 252 -8.46 15.57 11.68
N ILE A 253 -9.31 14.54 11.57
CA ILE A 253 -10.67 14.64 11.03
C ILE A 253 -11.48 15.71 11.81
N ARG A 254 -10.93 16.17 12.95
CA ARG A 254 -11.35 17.32 13.77
C ARG A 254 -11.54 18.61 12.97
N GLN A 255 -10.66 19.02 12.04
CA GLN A 255 -10.74 20.40 11.49
C GLN A 255 -11.67 20.60 10.27
N LYS A 256 -12.12 19.55 9.56
CA LYS A 256 -12.90 19.72 8.30
C LYS A 256 -14.31 19.15 8.29
N ILE A 257 -14.68 18.29 9.25
CA ILE A 257 -16.05 17.77 9.33
C ILE A 257 -16.95 18.64 10.23
N GLU A 258 -16.42 19.66 10.89
CA GLU A 258 -17.24 20.63 11.65
C GLU A 258 -18.19 21.47 10.76
N LYS A 259 -18.02 21.46 9.43
CA LYS A 259 -18.84 22.29 8.55
C LYS A 259 -19.89 21.59 7.70
N GLU A 260 -19.84 20.28 7.47
CA GLU A 260 -20.83 19.66 6.58
C GLU A 260 -21.27 18.25 7.01
N ASP A 261 -22.55 18.21 7.34
CA ASP A 261 -23.53 17.10 7.31
C ASP A 261 -23.56 16.08 8.47
N ASN A 262 -24.56 16.27 9.34
CA ASN A 262 -24.98 15.31 10.36
C ASN A 262 -26.00 14.28 9.82
N ARG A 263 -26.25 14.19 8.50
CA ARG A 263 -27.02 13.10 7.90
C ARG A 263 -26.09 11.92 7.62
N LEU A 264 -26.47 10.75 8.11
CA LEU A 264 -26.02 9.45 7.57
C LEU A 264 -26.61 9.20 6.17
N ASP A 265 -26.66 10.23 5.32
CA ASP A 265 -27.07 10.18 3.94
C ASP A 265 -26.34 11.29 3.18
N TYR A 266 -25.26 10.89 2.53
CA TYR A 266 -24.12 11.76 2.23
C TYR A 266 -24.11 12.33 0.81
N PRO A 267 -23.79 13.62 0.65
CA PRO A 267 -23.15 14.10 -0.58
C PRO A 267 -21.99 15.10 -0.32
N LEU A 268 -20.79 14.83 -0.86
CA LEU A 268 -19.92 15.77 -1.61
C LEU A 268 -18.59 15.13 -2.07
N GLY A 269 -18.61 14.66 -3.32
CA GLY A 269 -17.48 14.61 -4.25
C GLY A 269 -16.42 13.53 -4.09
N VAL A 270 -15.28 13.89 -3.48
CA VAL A 270 -13.98 13.21 -3.71
C VAL A 270 -13.25 12.83 -2.41
N LYS A 271 -13.30 13.67 -1.37
CA LYS A 271 -12.73 13.32 -0.04
C LYS A 271 -13.58 12.31 0.72
N PHE A 272 -14.89 12.37 0.52
CA PHE A 272 -15.83 11.49 1.18
C PHE A 272 -15.80 10.06 0.59
N SER A 273 -15.48 9.92 -0.70
CA SER A 273 -15.39 8.59 -1.33
C SER A 273 -14.19 7.78 -0.81
N PHE A 274 -13.08 8.42 -0.43
CA PHE A 274 -11.92 7.74 0.16
C PHE A 274 -12.25 7.15 1.54
N TRP A 275 -12.75 7.98 2.46
CA TRP A 275 -13.09 7.48 3.81
C TRP A 275 -14.23 6.46 3.82
N LYS A 276 -15.14 6.48 2.83
CA LYS A 276 -16.07 5.36 2.61
C LYS A 276 -15.34 4.05 2.30
N LYS A 277 -14.35 4.09 1.40
CA LYS A 277 -13.56 2.92 1.01
C LYS A 277 -12.80 2.38 2.22
N VAL A 278 -12.12 3.26 2.97
CA VAL A 278 -11.42 2.92 4.22
C VAL A 278 -12.39 2.28 5.21
N ALA A 279 -13.51 2.96 5.54
CA ALA A 279 -14.47 2.43 6.49
C ALA A 279 -15.07 1.09 6.07
N ARG A 280 -15.30 0.88 4.78
CA ARG A 280 -15.77 -0.40 4.24
C ARG A 280 -14.74 -1.50 4.46
N VAL A 281 -13.48 -1.27 4.13
CA VAL A 281 -12.39 -2.24 4.36
C VAL A 281 -12.28 -2.55 5.86
N LEU A 282 -12.17 -1.53 6.71
CA LEU A 282 -12.00 -1.72 8.15
C LEU A 282 -13.17 -2.46 8.80
N ARG A 283 -14.41 -2.16 8.40
CA ARG A 283 -15.59 -2.90 8.87
C ARG A 283 -15.59 -4.35 8.38
N THR A 284 -15.14 -4.59 7.15
CA THR A 284 -15.02 -5.95 6.62
C THR A 284 -14.01 -6.75 7.45
N LEU A 285 -12.84 -6.17 7.75
CA LEU A 285 -11.82 -6.79 8.59
C LEU A 285 -12.32 -7.02 10.03
N GLU A 286 -13.01 -6.04 10.63
CA GLU A 286 -13.66 -6.18 11.95
C GLU A 286 -14.73 -7.28 11.95
N GLU A 287 -15.58 -7.36 10.90
CA GLU A 287 -16.64 -8.37 10.77
C GLU A 287 -16.10 -9.80 10.78
N VAL A 288 -14.97 -10.03 10.10
CA VAL A 288 -14.33 -11.35 10.05
C VAL A 288 -13.29 -11.59 11.14
N ASN A 289 -13.13 -10.64 12.07
CA ASN A 289 -12.09 -10.67 13.11
C ASN A 289 -10.70 -10.95 12.53
N ALA A 290 -10.30 -10.18 11.51
CA ALA A 290 -9.01 -10.34 10.85
C ALA A 290 -7.87 -10.29 11.89
N PRO A 291 -7.01 -11.33 11.97
CA PRO A 291 -5.91 -11.35 12.91
C PRO A 291 -4.85 -10.28 12.56
N ALA A 292 -4.30 -9.60 13.57
CA ALA A 292 -3.31 -8.55 13.35
C ALA A 292 -2.03 -9.14 12.72
N GLU A 293 -1.63 -10.35 13.10
CA GLU A 293 -0.49 -11.08 12.52
C GLU A 293 -0.65 -11.37 11.03
N GLN A 294 -1.89 -11.45 10.53
CA GLN A 294 -2.16 -11.62 9.10
C GLN A 294 -2.00 -10.30 8.34
N ILE A 295 -2.14 -9.17 9.02
CA ILE A 295 -2.04 -7.83 8.46
C ILE A 295 -0.63 -7.30 8.73
N ILE A 296 0.25 -7.49 7.75
CA ILE A 296 1.69 -7.23 7.89
C ILE A 296 1.98 -5.79 8.34
N THR A 297 1.13 -4.85 7.94
CA THR A 297 1.24 -3.43 8.24
C THR A 297 0.67 -3.03 9.60
N SER A 298 0.26 -3.98 10.45
CA SER A 298 -0.40 -3.71 11.74
C SER A 298 0.49 -3.07 12.80
N SER A 299 1.81 -3.20 12.66
CA SER A 299 2.86 -2.68 13.55
C SER A 299 4.20 -2.72 12.81
N LYS A 300 5.16 -1.90 13.23
CA LYS A 300 6.52 -1.97 12.70
C LYS A 300 7.17 -3.33 12.95
N GLU A 301 6.92 -3.94 14.10
CA GLU A 301 7.46 -5.26 14.45
C GLU A 301 6.91 -6.35 13.52
N ASN A 302 5.60 -6.36 13.25
CA ASN A 302 5.02 -7.33 12.32
C ASN A 302 5.57 -7.18 10.89
N LEU A 303 5.78 -5.94 10.42
CA LEU A 303 6.38 -5.68 9.12
C LEU A 303 7.86 -6.13 9.07
N ALA A 304 8.63 -5.84 10.12
CA ALA A 304 10.03 -6.27 10.24
C ALA A 304 10.14 -7.80 10.27
N ASP A 305 9.32 -8.47 11.08
CA ASP A 305 9.25 -9.93 11.17
C ASP A 305 8.87 -10.56 9.83
N TRP A 306 7.93 -9.95 9.11
CA TRP A 306 7.53 -10.42 7.78
C TRP A 306 8.66 -10.32 6.77
N LEU A 307 9.31 -9.15 6.67
CA LEU A 307 10.40 -8.92 5.74
C LEU A 307 11.68 -9.71 6.07
N SER A 308 11.84 -10.15 7.32
CA SER A 308 12.98 -10.96 7.77
C SER A 308 12.87 -12.44 7.43
N LYS A 309 11.65 -12.95 7.21
CA LYS A 309 11.40 -14.37 6.92
C LYS A 309 11.81 -14.71 5.49
N ASP A 310 12.52 -15.82 5.34
CA ASP A 310 12.93 -16.42 4.07
C ASP A 310 13.80 -15.53 3.15
N LYS A 311 14.41 -14.47 3.71
CA LYS A 311 15.27 -13.50 3.00
C LYS A 311 16.64 -13.33 3.64
N GLU A 312 17.32 -14.45 3.95
CA GLU A 312 18.64 -14.47 4.61
C GLU A 312 19.72 -13.60 3.91
N GLU A 313 19.57 -13.33 2.61
CA GLU A 313 20.52 -12.53 1.83
C GLU A 313 20.16 -11.03 1.71
N ARG A 314 18.90 -10.63 1.98
CA ARG A 314 18.48 -9.22 1.84
C ARG A 314 18.77 -8.47 3.15
N THR A 315 19.84 -7.67 3.15
CA THR A 315 20.17 -6.85 4.33
C THR A 315 19.32 -5.58 4.33
N ILE A 316 18.28 -5.54 5.17
CA ILE A 316 17.43 -4.36 5.38
C ILE A 316 17.92 -3.65 6.65
N PRO A 317 18.56 -2.46 6.56
CA PRO A 317 19.28 -1.86 7.70
C PRO A 317 18.42 -1.57 8.93
N TRP A 318 17.16 -1.15 8.74
CA TRP A 318 16.28 -0.76 9.85
C TRP A 318 15.79 -1.95 10.67
N ILE A 319 15.58 -3.12 10.04
CA ILE A 319 15.11 -4.36 10.70
C ILE A 319 16.04 -4.82 11.82
N LYS A 320 17.36 -4.61 11.70
CA LYS A 320 18.34 -5.04 12.72
C LYS A 320 18.12 -4.42 14.10
N ASN A 321 17.31 -3.37 14.18
CA ASN A 321 17.08 -2.58 15.40
C ASN A 321 15.64 -2.67 15.92
N VAL A 322 14.77 -3.47 15.28
CA VAL A 322 13.40 -3.74 15.70
C VAL A 322 13.38 -5.00 16.57
#